data_AF-A0A842VXE0-F1
#
_entry.id   AF-A0A842VXE0-F1
#
_cell.length_a   1.000
_cell.length_b   1.000
_cell.length_c   1.000
_cell.angle_alpha   90.00
_cell.angle_beta   90.00
_cell.angle_gamma   90.00
#
_symmetry.space_group_name_H-M   'P 1'
#
loop_
_entity.id
_entity.type
_entity.pdbx_description
1 polymer ?
#
loop_
_entity_poly.entity_id
_entity_poly.type
_entity_poly.pdbx_seq_one_letter_code
_entity_poly.pdbx_strand_id
1 'polypeptide(L)'
;MKKFYSIEFLSDTIIGSSSTLGKEIDNDVCYDDCGLPYIPSKRLKGLFKRNARELILLNAIHPTILDLFGRSGRSDPDLVISNAYIFKIRDKHNLRKIGEYREVRRILRVFQESNIITKPNIIDYFTYIRAQTAIDEDGITKDKSLRFSRVIKKGLLFKFSIEISNSFSISKNLIDDFNKTLEFTKNIGLMRTRGFGEIKIKPIEINDDNTKNDSKDLKNKQKYQNEDYIYLKIKLENLEPIIVRNAIGDINRSENFIRGSYIRAAIASIYQKMYGNDEENYLKFKKLFIDSNIFFTNLYPSLLGDIAYPTPNTIKKEKYGNKYYDLSNQQSRKEILETSPQLTKFSEFLLLKRTLKRDRLGLIPVSVDKGIESHHLQPKSILLSHPIKSGTENNKFDTGTFFHYESIKARHNFTGYIHGTYQNLKEIIEILRDPLEIQIGKSRTAQYGKCLIWTEKLDSLLKKQDLQPNMMNKKRLVITLLSDTILRNHEQFTGGRGAELLLECIKKDLKTFNDLNKNSRKNIKVWIEKNDNYSYAFISYVTVGGFNGLSLLPKAQNLAIKAGSVIIIESDKDLTEFTKFLHLRHIGLRKSEGYGQIACNM
;
A
#
# COMPACT_ATOMS: atom_id res chain seq x y z
N MET A 1 -12.72 19.93 8.01
CA MET A 1 -14.18 19.73 7.84
C MET A 1 -14.44 18.70 6.74
N LYS A 2 -15.29 17.69 6.97
CA LYS A 2 -15.68 16.69 5.94
C LYS A 2 -17.14 16.89 5.54
N LYS A 3 -17.40 17.03 4.24
CA LYS A 3 -18.75 17.18 3.66
C LYS A 3 -18.99 16.13 2.58
N PHE A 4 -20.24 15.77 2.37
CA PHE A 4 -20.63 14.78 1.36
C PHE A 4 -21.47 15.42 0.26
N TYR A 5 -21.26 14.93 -0.96
CA TYR A 5 -21.91 15.42 -2.16
C TYR A 5 -22.34 14.24 -3.03
N SER A 6 -23.36 14.48 -3.86
CA SER A 6 -23.83 13.56 -4.88
C SER A 6 -23.59 14.14 -6.27
N ILE A 7 -23.25 13.28 -7.23
CA ILE A 7 -23.19 13.56 -8.67
C ILE A 7 -24.23 12.67 -9.35
N GLU A 8 -25.24 13.28 -9.96
CA GLU A 8 -26.22 12.61 -10.80
C GLU A 8 -25.82 12.76 -12.27
N PHE A 9 -25.84 11.65 -13.02
CA PHE A 9 -25.66 11.67 -14.48
C PHE A 9 -26.99 11.98 -15.17
N LEU A 10 -27.10 13.15 -15.78
CA LEU A 10 -28.30 13.59 -16.53
C LEU A 10 -28.29 13.08 -17.98
N SER A 11 -27.10 12.87 -18.55
CA SER A 11 -26.89 12.17 -19.81
C SER A 11 -25.91 11.00 -19.65
N ASP A 12 -25.84 10.15 -20.68
CA ASP A 12 -24.90 9.05 -20.69
C ASP A 12 -23.46 9.59 -20.58
N THR A 13 -22.60 8.88 -19.86
CA THR A 13 -21.31 9.44 -19.43
C THR A 13 -20.17 8.47 -19.68
N ILE A 14 -19.06 8.97 -20.24
CA ILE A 14 -17.83 8.19 -20.44
C ILE A 14 -16.77 8.66 -19.44
N ILE A 15 -16.66 7.93 -18.33
CA ILE A 15 -15.58 8.12 -17.36
C ILE A 15 -14.38 7.27 -17.81
N GLY A 16 -13.67 7.73 -18.86
CA GLY A 16 -12.71 6.93 -19.63
C GLY A 16 -11.61 6.26 -18.81
N SER A 17 -11.47 4.93 -18.84
CA SER A 17 -10.38 4.20 -18.17
C SER A 17 -9.07 4.27 -18.94
N SER A 18 -7.94 4.06 -18.26
CA SER A 18 -6.61 3.92 -18.88
C SER A 18 -6.32 2.48 -19.34
N SER A 19 -7.16 1.53 -18.93
CA SER A 19 -7.11 0.13 -19.35
C SER A 19 -8.34 -0.19 -20.20
N THR A 20 -8.11 -0.56 -21.45
CA THR A 20 -9.16 -1.12 -22.32
C THR A 20 -9.20 -2.63 -22.09
N LEU A 21 -10.34 -3.13 -21.59
CA LEU A 21 -10.58 -4.57 -21.48
C LEU A 21 -11.11 -5.06 -22.82
N GLY A 22 -10.19 -5.45 -23.71
CA GLY A 22 -10.48 -6.09 -24.99
C GLY A 22 -9.97 -5.33 -26.21
N LYS A 23 -9.74 -6.06 -27.31
CA LYS A 23 -9.30 -5.49 -28.60
C LYS A 23 -10.42 -4.72 -29.34
N GLU A 24 -11.65 -4.80 -28.86
CA GLU A 24 -12.85 -4.34 -29.56
C GLU A 24 -13.45 -3.03 -29.02
N ILE A 25 -12.99 -2.54 -27.86
CA ILE A 25 -13.51 -1.30 -27.25
C ILE A 25 -12.39 -0.26 -27.21
N ASP A 26 -12.56 0.84 -27.95
CA ASP A 26 -11.60 1.94 -28.01
C ASP A 26 -11.59 2.78 -26.73
N ASN A 27 -12.78 3.09 -26.18
CA ASN A 27 -12.92 3.84 -24.94
C ASN A 27 -13.75 3.04 -23.93
N ASP A 28 -13.11 2.57 -22.87
CA ASP A 28 -13.80 1.88 -21.79
C ASP A 28 -14.04 2.81 -20.59
N VAL A 29 -14.87 2.42 -19.62
CA VAL A 29 -15.23 3.23 -18.45
C VAL A 29 -14.58 2.69 -17.18
N CYS A 30 -14.47 3.51 -16.14
CA CYS A 30 -13.98 3.05 -14.85
C CYS A 30 -15.01 2.20 -14.09
N TYR A 31 -14.61 0.98 -13.75
CA TYR A 31 -15.30 0.09 -12.82
C TYR A 31 -14.32 -0.53 -11.82
N ASP A 32 -14.84 -0.94 -10.68
CA ASP A 32 -14.05 -1.64 -9.68
C ASP A 32 -13.83 -3.13 -10.03
N ASP A 33 -13.23 -3.85 -9.10
CA ASP A 33 -13.01 -5.30 -9.18
C ASP A 33 -14.31 -6.11 -9.28
N CYS A 34 -15.42 -5.63 -8.70
CA CYS A 34 -16.74 -6.27 -8.78
C CYS A 34 -17.48 -5.91 -10.09
N GLY A 35 -17.06 -4.86 -10.81
CA GLY A 35 -17.73 -4.36 -12.01
C GLY A 35 -18.63 -3.15 -11.78
N LEU A 36 -18.65 -2.59 -10.56
CA LEU A 36 -19.42 -1.38 -10.27
C LEU A 36 -18.73 -0.14 -10.84
N PRO A 37 -19.47 0.75 -11.54
CA PRO A 37 -18.89 2.00 -12.01
C PRO A 37 -18.50 2.91 -10.83
N TYR A 38 -17.43 3.67 -11.00
CA TYR A 38 -17.02 4.71 -10.04
C TYR A 38 -16.32 5.87 -10.76
N ILE A 39 -16.25 7.03 -10.11
CA ILE A 39 -15.54 8.20 -10.63
C ILE A 39 -14.27 8.41 -9.81
N PRO A 40 -13.09 8.31 -10.44
CA PRO A 40 -11.83 8.47 -9.74
C PRO A 40 -11.58 9.89 -9.18
N SER A 41 -11.01 9.90 -7.97
CA SER A 41 -10.26 10.96 -7.28
C SER A 41 -9.77 12.13 -8.11
N LYS A 42 -8.77 11.74 -8.91
CA LYS A 42 -7.98 12.68 -9.70
C LYS A 42 -8.81 13.35 -10.79
N ARG A 43 -9.84 12.69 -11.30
CA ARG A 43 -10.71 13.26 -12.34
C ARG A 43 -11.62 14.33 -11.78
N LEU A 44 -12.20 14.09 -10.61
CA LEU A 44 -12.98 15.10 -9.91
C LEU A 44 -12.11 16.29 -9.53
N LYS A 45 -10.96 16.05 -8.90
CA LYS A 45 -10.02 17.11 -8.51
C LYS A 45 -9.55 17.93 -9.71
N GLY A 46 -9.21 17.26 -10.83
CA GLY A 46 -8.81 17.92 -12.07
C GLY A 46 -9.94 18.73 -12.71
N LEU A 47 -11.16 18.18 -12.73
CA LEU A 47 -12.36 18.86 -13.25
C LEU A 47 -12.65 20.13 -12.45
N PHE A 48 -12.71 20.03 -11.13
CA PHE A 48 -12.99 21.17 -10.26
C PHE A 48 -11.88 22.22 -10.36
N LYS A 49 -10.61 21.81 -10.43
CA LYS A 49 -9.49 22.74 -10.65
C LYS A 49 -9.61 23.49 -11.98
N ARG A 50 -10.04 22.81 -13.05
CA ARG A 50 -10.25 23.43 -14.37
C ARG A 50 -11.41 24.43 -14.32
N ASN A 51 -12.54 24.03 -13.75
CA ASN A 51 -13.71 24.89 -13.65
C ASN A 51 -13.48 26.08 -12.71
N ALA A 52 -12.65 25.94 -11.66
CA ALA A 52 -12.20 27.05 -10.85
C ALA A 52 -11.38 28.07 -11.68
N ARG A 53 -10.51 27.61 -12.60
CA ARG A 53 -9.79 28.51 -13.51
C ARG A 53 -10.71 29.26 -14.45
N GLU A 54 -11.75 28.60 -14.97
CA GLU A 54 -12.77 29.24 -15.80
C GLU A 54 -13.50 30.34 -15.01
N LEU A 55 -13.92 30.06 -13.79
CA LEU A 55 -14.57 31.06 -12.91
C LEU A 55 -13.63 32.21 -12.52
N ILE A 56 -12.32 31.95 -12.33
CA ILE A 56 -11.32 33.01 -12.09
C ILE A 56 -11.23 33.95 -13.31
N LEU A 57 -11.22 33.41 -14.53
CA LEU A 57 -11.18 34.24 -15.74
C LEU A 57 -12.45 35.09 -15.92
N LEU A 58 -13.58 34.59 -15.42
CA LEU A 58 -14.85 35.32 -15.38
C LEU A 58 -14.94 36.29 -14.18
N ASN A 59 -13.88 36.43 -13.38
CA ASN A 59 -13.85 37.22 -12.13
C ASN A 59 -14.94 36.83 -11.12
N ALA A 60 -15.42 35.59 -11.14
CA ALA A 60 -16.50 35.10 -10.28
C ALA A 60 -16.02 34.54 -8.93
N ILE A 61 -14.73 34.16 -8.83
CA ILE A 61 -14.09 33.62 -7.62
C ILE A 61 -12.64 34.10 -7.50
N HIS A 62 -12.06 34.06 -6.30
CA HIS A 62 -10.71 34.55 -6.06
C HIS A 62 -9.62 33.52 -6.42
N PRO A 63 -8.47 33.92 -7.02
CA PRO A 63 -7.40 33.01 -7.45
C PRO A 63 -6.79 32.11 -6.35
N THR A 64 -6.90 32.52 -5.09
CA THR A 64 -6.40 31.73 -3.92
C THR A 64 -7.06 30.36 -3.81
N ILE A 65 -8.23 30.15 -4.43
CA ILE A 65 -8.86 28.82 -4.53
C ILE A 65 -7.96 27.76 -5.17
N LEU A 66 -7.02 28.17 -6.04
CA LEU A 66 -6.10 27.23 -6.69
C LEU A 66 -5.13 26.59 -5.71
N ASP A 67 -4.85 27.25 -4.57
CA ASP A 67 -3.97 26.74 -3.52
C ASP A 67 -4.56 25.52 -2.84
N LEU A 68 -5.89 25.48 -2.71
CA LEU A 68 -6.64 24.36 -2.15
C LEU A 68 -6.38 23.06 -2.95
N PHE A 69 -6.17 23.16 -4.27
CA PHE A 69 -5.87 22.01 -5.12
C PHE A 69 -4.41 21.53 -5.02
N GLY A 70 -3.57 22.22 -4.24
CA GLY A 70 -2.16 21.92 -3.99
C GLY A 70 -1.20 22.67 -4.92
N ARG A 71 -0.03 23.04 -4.35
CA ARG A 71 1.13 23.58 -5.06
C ARG A 71 2.25 22.53 -5.15
N SER A 72 3.02 22.54 -6.24
CA SER A 72 4.22 21.71 -6.35
C SER A 72 5.17 21.99 -5.18
N GLY A 73 5.60 20.95 -4.46
CA GLY A 73 6.54 21.07 -3.34
C GLY A 73 5.93 21.21 -1.94
N ARG A 74 4.61 21.35 -1.77
CA ARG A 74 3.96 21.24 -0.44
C ARG A 74 3.54 19.79 -0.14
N SER A 75 3.83 19.30 1.07
CA SER A 75 3.59 17.91 1.49
C SER A 75 2.17 17.64 1.95
N ASP A 76 1.48 18.63 2.53
CA ASP A 76 0.13 18.44 3.07
C ASP A 76 -0.97 18.88 2.10
N PRO A 77 -1.99 18.04 1.87
CA PRO A 77 -3.18 18.46 1.12
C PRO A 77 -4.08 19.34 1.97
N ASP A 78 -4.31 20.55 1.50
CA ASP A 78 -5.41 21.39 1.98
C ASP A 78 -6.78 20.82 1.55
N LEU A 79 -6.81 19.98 0.51
CA LEU A 79 -8.01 19.35 -0.05
C LEU A 79 -7.80 17.87 -0.37
N VAL A 80 -8.64 17.04 0.22
CA VAL A 80 -8.80 15.62 -0.06
C VAL A 80 -10.20 15.40 -0.64
N ILE A 81 -10.27 14.74 -1.80
CA ILE A 81 -11.53 14.33 -2.43
C ILE A 81 -11.51 12.81 -2.52
N SER A 82 -12.58 12.14 -2.06
CA SER A 82 -12.70 10.69 -2.22
C SER A 82 -13.12 10.34 -3.66
N ASN A 83 -12.90 9.10 -4.09
CA ASN A 83 -13.60 8.57 -5.26
C ASN A 83 -15.12 8.76 -5.08
N ALA A 84 -15.85 8.94 -6.18
CA ALA A 84 -17.31 8.92 -6.16
C ALA A 84 -17.83 7.53 -6.47
N TYR A 85 -18.62 6.99 -5.55
CA TYR A 85 -19.12 5.63 -5.59
C TYR A 85 -20.62 5.61 -5.77
N ILE A 86 -21.12 4.72 -6.64
CA ILE A 86 -22.55 4.62 -6.91
C ILE A 86 -23.33 4.25 -5.64
N PHE A 87 -24.45 4.92 -5.39
CA PHE A 87 -25.29 4.66 -4.20
C PHE A 87 -26.80 4.71 -4.47
N LYS A 88 -27.22 5.34 -5.57
CA LYS A 88 -28.62 5.40 -6.02
C LYS A 88 -28.72 5.23 -7.53
N ILE A 89 -29.86 4.70 -7.97
CA ILE A 89 -30.25 4.58 -9.38
C ILE A 89 -31.61 5.24 -9.54
N ARG A 90 -31.79 6.02 -10.59
CA ARG A 90 -33.08 6.51 -11.03
C ARG A 90 -33.78 5.42 -11.85
N ASP A 91 -34.91 4.96 -11.34
CA ASP A 91 -35.81 4.05 -12.04
C ASP A 91 -37.11 4.80 -12.37
N LYS A 92 -37.31 5.07 -13.66
CA LYS A 92 -38.38 5.95 -14.19
C LYS A 92 -38.39 7.32 -13.49
N HIS A 93 -39.22 7.47 -12.46
CA HIS A 93 -39.39 8.71 -11.70
C HIS A 93 -38.87 8.62 -10.25
N ASN A 94 -38.49 7.44 -9.78
CA ASN A 94 -38.11 7.21 -8.38
C ASN A 94 -36.60 6.96 -8.22
N LEU A 95 -36.03 7.48 -7.13
CA LEU A 95 -34.65 7.18 -6.73
C LEU A 95 -34.63 5.95 -5.83
N ARG A 96 -34.03 4.85 -6.32
CA ARG A 96 -33.82 3.63 -5.53
C ARG A 96 -32.42 3.65 -4.92
N LYS A 97 -32.33 3.41 -3.61
CA LYS A 97 -31.07 3.23 -2.91
C LYS A 97 -30.52 1.84 -3.24
N ILE A 98 -29.26 1.77 -3.69
CA ILE A 98 -28.56 0.50 -3.91
C ILE A 98 -28.09 -0.06 -2.57
N GLY A 99 -27.60 0.84 -1.70
CA GLY A 99 -26.98 0.50 -0.42
C GLY A 99 -25.70 1.32 -0.22
N GLU A 100 -25.05 1.17 0.93
CA GLU A 100 -23.71 1.73 1.10
C GLU A 100 -22.72 0.90 0.26
N TYR A 101 -21.85 1.58 -0.47
CA TYR A 101 -21.01 0.97 -1.51
C TYR A 101 -20.19 -0.24 -1.00
N ARG A 102 -19.72 -0.17 0.26
CA ARG A 102 -18.96 -1.25 0.90
C ARG A 102 -19.80 -2.52 1.08
N GLU A 103 -21.05 -2.37 1.51
CA GLU A 103 -21.97 -3.49 1.75
C GLU A 103 -22.39 -4.15 0.46
N VAL A 104 -22.73 -3.34 -0.55
CA VAL A 104 -23.08 -3.81 -1.89
C VAL A 104 -21.95 -4.66 -2.46
N ARG A 105 -20.71 -4.19 -2.38
CA ARG A 105 -19.54 -4.97 -2.83
C ARG A 105 -19.34 -6.27 -2.07
N ARG A 106 -19.54 -6.26 -0.75
CA ARG A 106 -19.44 -7.48 0.07
C ARG A 106 -20.44 -8.55 -0.42
N ILE A 107 -21.67 -8.13 -0.73
CA ILE A 107 -22.71 -9.03 -1.25
C ILE A 107 -22.37 -9.52 -2.65
N LEU A 108 -21.98 -8.61 -3.56
CA LEU A 108 -21.62 -8.97 -4.95
C LEU A 108 -20.49 -9.98 -5.01
N ARG A 109 -19.50 -9.88 -4.10
CA ARG A 109 -18.41 -10.86 -4.01
C ARG A 109 -18.89 -12.25 -3.64
N VAL A 110 -19.76 -12.37 -2.63
CA VAL A 110 -20.33 -13.67 -2.25
C VAL A 110 -21.05 -14.30 -3.44
N PHE A 111 -21.79 -13.49 -4.20
CA PHE A 111 -22.46 -13.96 -5.41
C PHE A 111 -21.49 -14.30 -6.56
N GLN A 112 -20.39 -13.56 -6.72
CA GLN A 112 -19.35 -13.87 -7.71
C GLN A 112 -18.58 -15.14 -7.38
N GLU A 113 -18.20 -15.33 -6.11
CA GLU A 113 -17.54 -16.55 -5.61
C GLU A 113 -18.45 -17.78 -5.74
N SER A 114 -19.77 -17.56 -5.63
CA SER A 114 -20.78 -18.60 -5.84
C SER A 114 -21.23 -18.76 -7.30
N ASN A 115 -20.58 -18.06 -8.26
CA ASN A 115 -20.95 -18.03 -9.69
C ASN A 115 -22.41 -17.63 -10.00
N ILE A 116 -23.10 -16.91 -9.10
CA ILE A 116 -24.48 -16.43 -9.28
C ILE A 116 -24.53 -15.22 -10.22
N ILE A 117 -23.52 -14.35 -10.13
CA ILE A 117 -23.39 -13.17 -11.00
C ILE A 117 -21.94 -13.01 -11.41
N THR A 118 -21.69 -12.62 -12.65
CA THR A 118 -20.32 -12.37 -13.13
C THR A 118 -20.03 -10.87 -13.21
N LYS A 119 -18.74 -10.51 -13.19
CA LYS A 119 -18.30 -9.13 -13.39
C LYS A 119 -18.85 -8.51 -14.70
N PRO A 120 -18.80 -9.19 -15.86
CA PRO A 120 -19.44 -8.69 -17.09
C PRO A 120 -20.94 -8.39 -16.91
N ASN A 121 -21.70 -9.25 -16.24
CA ASN A 121 -23.14 -8.99 -16.02
C ASN A 121 -23.38 -7.68 -15.25
N ILE A 122 -22.54 -7.39 -14.25
CA ILE A 122 -22.63 -6.16 -13.47
C ILE A 122 -22.25 -4.95 -14.34
N ILE A 123 -21.18 -5.05 -15.13
CA ILE A 123 -20.77 -3.97 -16.04
C ILE A 123 -21.89 -3.66 -17.04
N ASP A 124 -22.47 -4.67 -17.68
CA ASP A 124 -23.52 -4.49 -18.70
C ASP A 124 -24.85 -4.01 -18.10
N TYR A 125 -25.10 -4.29 -16.81
CA TYR A 125 -26.23 -3.70 -16.09
C TYR A 125 -26.12 -2.17 -16.02
N PHE A 126 -24.93 -1.62 -15.76
CA PHE A 126 -24.71 -0.17 -15.62
C PHE A 126 -24.29 0.54 -16.91
N THR A 127 -23.88 -0.21 -17.93
CA THR A 127 -23.27 0.32 -19.15
C THR A 127 -23.88 -0.25 -20.41
N TYR A 128 -23.54 0.31 -21.56
CA TYR A 128 -23.73 -0.32 -22.86
C TYR A 128 -22.61 0.14 -23.81
N ILE A 129 -22.44 -0.55 -24.94
CA ILE A 129 -21.45 -0.16 -25.97
C ILE A 129 -22.16 0.66 -27.04
N ARG A 130 -21.57 1.80 -27.38
CA ARG A 130 -22.02 2.66 -28.47
C ARG A 130 -20.95 2.70 -29.57
N ALA A 131 -21.34 2.36 -30.79
CA ALA A 131 -20.52 2.54 -31.97
C ALA A 131 -20.67 3.99 -32.50
N GLN A 132 -19.57 4.58 -32.94
CA GLN A 132 -19.54 5.91 -33.53
C GLN A 132 -18.56 5.93 -34.69
N THR A 133 -18.86 6.69 -35.74
CA THR A 133 -17.99 6.83 -36.91
C THR A 133 -17.86 8.29 -37.29
N ALA A 134 -16.73 8.69 -37.86
CA ALA A 134 -16.53 10.06 -38.32
C ALA A 134 -17.08 10.19 -39.74
N ILE A 135 -17.79 11.29 -39.98
CA ILE A 135 -18.33 11.64 -41.30
C ILE A 135 -17.42 12.74 -41.89
N ASP A 136 -17.13 12.66 -43.18
CA ASP A 136 -16.41 13.71 -43.92
C ASP A 136 -17.34 14.85 -44.36
N GLU A 137 -16.76 15.81 -45.07
CA GLU A 137 -17.46 17.00 -45.55
C GLU A 137 -18.52 16.66 -46.60
N ASP A 138 -18.39 15.50 -47.26
CA ASP A 138 -19.30 14.99 -48.28
C ASP A 138 -20.42 14.11 -47.70
N GLY A 139 -20.47 13.95 -46.37
CA GLY A 139 -21.47 13.11 -45.71
C GLY A 139 -21.15 11.61 -45.75
N ILE A 140 -19.95 11.23 -46.19
CA ILE A 140 -19.49 9.84 -46.29
C ILE A 140 -18.74 9.45 -45.02
N THR A 141 -18.80 8.17 -44.66
CA THR A 141 -18.06 7.65 -43.51
C THR A 141 -16.56 7.62 -43.82
N LYS A 142 -15.75 8.29 -43.00
CA LYS A 142 -14.29 8.23 -43.13
C LYS A 142 -13.80 6.81 -42.88
N ASP A 143 -12.96 6.31 -43.78
CA ASP A 143 -12.38 4.97 -43.67
C ASP A 143 -11.64 4.79 -42.32
N LYS A 144 -11.81 3.60 -41.72
CA LYS A 144 -11.23 3.20 -40.42
C LYS A 144 -11.53 4.14 -39.23
N SER A 145 -12.63 4.90 -39.29
CA SER A 145 -13.02 5.84 -38.22
C SER A 145 -14.01 5.27 -37.20
N LEU A 146 -14.46 4.02 -37.37
CA LEU A 146 -15.36 3.35 -36.43
C LEU A 146 -14.69 3.19 -35.06
N ARG A 147 -15.35 3.68 -34.02
CA ARG A 147 -14.92 3.62 -32.64
C ARG A 147 -16.04 3.07 -31.76
N PHE A 148 -15.71 2.12 -30.92
CA PHE A 148 -16.61 1.57 -29.92
C PHE A 148 -16.29 2.16 -28.56
N SER A 149 -17.27 2.83 -27.95
CA SER A 149 -17.12 3.41 -26.62
C SER A 149 -18.14 2.79 -25.67
N ARG A 150 -17.66 2.24 -24.55
CA ARG A 150 -18.54 1.88 -23.44
C ARG A 150 -19.01 3.17 -22.76
N VAL A 151 -20.30 3.25 -22.48
CA VAL A 151 -20.95 4.42 -21.89
C VAL A 151 -21.70 4.01 -20.63
N ILE A 152 -21.59 4.82 -19.56
CA ILE A 152 -22.37 4.64 -18.34
C ILE A 152 -23.75 5.25 -18.58
N LYS A 153 -24.81 4.50 -18.26
CA LYS A 153 -26.20 4.94 -18.41
C LYS A 153 -26.47 6.20 -17.58
N LYS A 154 -27.29 7.12 -18.10
CA LYS A 154 -27.86 8.23 -17.34
C LYS A 154 -28.74 7.75 -16.18
N GLY A 155 -28.98 8.63 -15.21
CA GLY A 155 -29.81 8.35 -14.03
C GLY A 155 -29.07 7.67 -12.88
N LEU A 156 -27.75 7.46 -12.99
CA LEU A 156 -26.93 6.94 -11.88
C LEU A 156 -26.44 8.07 -10.98
N LEU A 157 -26.44 7.83 -9.67
CA LEU A 157 -25.99 8.79 -8.67
C LEU A 157 -24.80 8.25 -7.89
N PHE A 158 -23.75 9.06 -7.81
CA PHE A 158 -22.49 8.76 -7.15
C PHE A 158 -22.28 9.67 -5.94
N LYS A 159 -21.87 9.10 -4.81
CA LYS A 159 -21.58 9.81 -3.55
C LYS A 159 -20.07 9.94 -3.38
N PHE A 160 -19.61 11.14 -3.04
CA PHE A 160 -18.22 11.42 -2.70
C PHE A 160 -18.12 12.36 -1.50
N SER A 161 -16.97 12.38 -0.85
CA SER A 161 -16.67 13.29 0.25
C SER A 161 -15.54 14.24 -0.10
N ILE A 162 -15.63 15.44 0.45
CA ILE A 162 -14.61 16.47 0.38
C ILE A 162 -14.17 16.77 1.80
N GLU A 163 -12.87 16.69 2.05
CA GLU A 163 -12.27 17.04 3.31
C GLU A 163 -11.25 18.16 3.09
N ILE A 164 -11.47 19.26 3.81
CA ILE A 164 -10.57 20.41 3.81
C ILE A 164 -9.88 20.44 5.18
N SER A 165 -8.54 20.49 5.18
CA SER A 165 -7.73 20.56 6.41
C SER A 165 -8.03 21.85 7.17
N ASN A 166 -7.93 21.84 8.49
CA ASN A 166 -8.15 23.02 9.34
C ASN A 166 -6.86 23.83 9.57
N SER A 167 -5.84 23.72 8.70
CA SER A 167 -4.63 24.52 8.83
C SER A 167 -4.97 25.99 8.67
N PHE A 168 -4.51 26.80 9.65
CA PHE A 168 -4.73 28.23 9.82
C PHE A 168 -5.08 29.01 8.52
N SER A 169 -6.22 29.72 8.57
CA SER A 169 -6.74 30.73 7.62
C SER A 169 -7.39 30.28 6.30
N ILE A 170 -8.14 29.18 6.28
CA ILE A 170 -9.17 29.04 5.24
C ILE A 170 -10.30 30.04 5.54
N SER A 171 -10.29 31.17 4.83
CA SER A 171 -11.36 32.16 4.92
C SER A 171 -12.70 31.55 4.49
N LYS A 172 -13.81 32.01 5.07
CA LYS A 172 -15.17 31.62 4.67
C LYS A 172 -15.38 31.77 3.16
N ASN A 173 -14.73 32.77 2.56
CA ASN A 173 -14.75 33.06 1.12
C ASN A 173 -14.16 31.92 0.28
N LEU A 174 -13.11 31.22 0.75
CA LEU A 174 -12.51 30.11 0.00
C LEU A 174 -13.46 28.90 -0.11
N ILE A 175 -14.23 28.62 0.94
CA ILE A 175 -15.23 27.54 0.94
C ILE A 175 -16.40 27.90 0.01
N ASP A 176 -16.82 29.17 0.02
CA ASP A 176 -17.85 29.68 -0.88
C ASP A 176 -17.42 29.58 -2.36
N ASP A 177 -16.21 30.01 -2.68
CA ASP A 177 -15.61 29.89 -4.02
C ASP A 177 -15.51 28.44 -4.49
N PHE A 178 -15.21 27.51 -3.56
CA PHE A 178 -15.23 26.09 -3.88
C PHE A 178 -16.65 25.57 -4.15
N ASN A 179 -17.67 26.00 -3.38
CA ASN A 179 -19.06 25.63 -3.64
C ASN A 179 -19.55 26.18 -5.00
N LYS A 180 -19.22 27.42 -5.34
CA LYS A 180 -19.47 27.98 -6.68
C LYS A 180 -18.83 27.15 -7.78
N THR A 181 -17.60 26.68 -7.55
CA THR A 181 -16.91 25.77 -8.49
C THR A 181 -17.69 24.45 -8.68
N LEU A 182 -18.22 23.86 -7.60
CA LEU A 182 -19.05 22.66 -7.70
C LEU A 182 -20.36 22.92 -8.44
N GLU A 183 -21.01 24.05 -8.18
CA GLU A 183 -22.28 24.43 -8.83
C GLU A 183 -22.11 24.71 -10.33
N PHE A 184 -21.01 25.37 -10.71
CA PHE A 184 -20.64 25.65 -12.10
C PHE A 184 -20.28 24.38 -12.88
N THR A 185 -19.95 23.29 -12.20
CA THR A 185 -19.57 22.03 -12.84
C THR A 185 -20.78 21.29 -13.41
N LYS A 186 -21.07 21.50 -14.70
CA LYS A 186 -22.21 20.89 -15.41
C LYS A 186 -21.86 19.67 -16.28
N ASN A 187 -20.58 19.46 -16.62
CA ASN A 187 -20.18 18.36 -17.48
C ASN A 187 -18.91 17.63 -16.99
N ILE A 188 -18.87 16.30 -17.18
CA ILE A 188 -17.75 15.41 -16.82
C ILE A 188 -17.45 14.41 -17.94
N GLY A 189 -16.30 13.73 -17.88
CA GLY A 189 -15.98 12.62 -18.79
C GLY A 189 -15.53 13.07 -20.18
N LEU A 190 -15.54 12.14 -21.13
CA LEU A 190 -15.24 12.37 -22.55
C LEU A 190 -16.48 12.82 -23.33
N MET A 191 -16.25 13.39 -24.51
CA MET A 191 -17.31 13.72 -25.49
C MET A 191 -18.37 14.71 -24.99
N ARG A 192 -17.99 15.63 -24.09
CA ARG A 192 -18.89 16.63 -23.47
C ARG A 192 -19.62 17.50 -24.48
N THR A 193 -18.93 17.89 -25.56
CA THR A 193 -19.49 18.70 -26.66
C THR A 193 -20.39 17.90 -27.60
N ARG A 194 -20.52 16.59 -27.41
CA ARG A 194 -21.33 15.67 -28.23
C ARG A 194 -22.51 15.08 -27.45
N GLY A 195 -23.00 15.79 -26.44
CA GLY A 195 -24.18 15.43 -25.66
C GLY A 195 -23.95 14.38 -24.56
N PHE A 196 -22.70 14.12 -24.16
CA PHE A 196 -22.36 13.22 -23.06
C PHE A 196 -21.96 13.96 -21.79
N GLY A 197 -22.14 13.30 -20.66
CA GLY A 197 -21.49 13.69 -19.41
C GLY A 197 -22.11 14.89 -18.71
N GLU A 198 -23.34 15.27 -19.05
CA GLU A 198 -24.10 16.27 -18.30
C GLU A 198 -24.41 15.73 -16.89
N ILE A 199 -24.16 16.56 -15.87
CA ILE A 199 -24.28 16.17 -14.47
C ILE A 199 -24.92 17.24 -13.61
N LYS A 200 -25.46 16.80 -12.46
CA LYS A 200 -25.90 17.65 -11.38
C LYS A 200 -25.19 17.29 -10.09
N ILE A 201 -24.51 18.26 -9.48
CA ILE A 201 -23.89 18.09 -8.17
C ILE A 201 -24.79 18.70 -7.10
N LYS A 202 -25.00 17.98 -6.00
CA LYS A 202 -25.74 18.47 -4.82
C LYS A 202 -25.06 18.09 -3.51
N PRO A 203 -25.05 18.96 -2.49
CA PRO A 203 -24.67 18.55 -1.15
C PRO A 203 -25.62 17.45 -0.64
N ILE A 204 -25.09 16.55 0.17
CA ILE A 204 -25.87 15.57 0.91
C ILE A 204 -25.93 16.06 2.34
N GLU A 205 -27.11 16.47 2.79
CA GLU A 205 -27.37 16.70 4.21
C GLU A 205 -27.31 15.36 4.92
N ILE A 206 -26.43 15.27 5.91
CA ILE A 206 -26.39 14.15 6.82
C ILE A 206 -27.23 14.59 8.01
N ASN A 207 -28.39 13.96 8.20
CA ASN A 207 -29.01 13.95 9.51
C ASN A 207 -28.09 13.12 10.40
N ASP A 208 -27.53 13.74 11.44
CA ASP A 208 -26.57 13.18 12.40
C ASP A 208 -27.18 12.07 13.29
N ASP A 209 -28.08 11.24 12.75
CA ASP A 209 -28.77 10.21 13.54
C ASP A 209 -28.04 8.86 13.58
N ASN A 210 -26.85 8.74 12.98
CA ASN A 210 -26.12 7.47 12.98
C ASN A 210 -24.59 7.62 13.12
N THR A 211 -24.13 8.54 13.96
CA THR A 211 -22.80 8.44 14.60
C THR A 211 -22.94 8.03 16.05
N LYS A 212 -23.70 6.95 16.32
CA LYS A 212 -23.36 6.13 17.48
C LYS A 212 -22.09 5.39 17.11
N ASN A 213 -20.97 5.99 17.48
CA ASN A 213 -19.70 5.28 17.59
C ASN A 213 -19.97 4.11 18.55
N ASP A 214 -20.18 2.92 18.01
CA ASP A 214 -19.90 1.69 18.74
C ASP A 214 -18.38 1.64 18.93
N SER A 215 -17.88 2.45 19.84
CA SER A 215 -16.60 2.23 20.47
C SER A 215 -16.73 0.89 21.18
N LYS A 216 -16.36 -0.19 20.50
CA LYS A 216 -15.81 -1.33 21.21
C LYS A 216 -14.53 -0.82 21.85
N ASP A 217 -14.73 -0.30 23.07
CA ASP A 217 -13.69 -0.09 24.04
C ASP A 217 -12.78 -1.33 24.02
N LEU A 218 -11.56 -1.15 23.53
CA LEU A 218 -10.42 -1.97 23.96
C LEU A 218 -10.11 -1.64 25.44
N LYS A 219 -11.14 -1.69 26.31
CA LYS A 219 -10.97 -1.73 27.76
C LYS A 219 -10.50 -3.12 28.14
N ASN A 220 -9.25 -3.42 27.81
CA ASN A 220 -8.52 -4.38 28.62
C ASN A 220 -8.15 -3.68 29.93
N LYS A 221 -8.95 -3.93 30.98
CA LYS A 221 -8.48 -3.81 32.36
C LYS A 221 -7.10 -4.50 32.45
N GLN A 222 -6.14 -3.81 33.04
CA GLN A 222 -4.70 -4.12 33.10
C GLN A 222 -4.38 -5.61 33.21
N LYS A 223 -4.06 -6.27 32.08
CA LYS A 223 -3.46 -7.61 32.06
C LYS A 223 -1.92 -7.56 31.96
N TYR A 224 -1.38 -6.43 31.55
CA TYR A 224 0.04 -6.26 31.21
C TYR A 224 0.72 -5.24 32.13
N GLN A 225 1.92 -5.58 32.58
CA GLN A 225 2.80 -4.69 33.33
C GLN A 225 3.55 -3.77 32.36
N ASN A 226 4.03 -2.62 32.85
CA ASN A 226 4.69 -1.61 32.00
C ASN A 226 5.91 -2.17 31.24
N GLU A 227 6.62 -3.12 31.84
CA GLU A 227 7.84 -3.74 31.31
C GLU A 227 7.56 -4.89 30.32
N ASP A 228 6.32 -5.37 30.25
CA ASP A 228 5.95 -6.48 29.36
C ASP A 228 6.23 -6.10 27.91
N TYR A 229 6.98 -6.94 27.20
CA TYR A 229 7.24 -6.75 25.78
C TYR A 229 6.11 -7.37 24.95
N ILE A 230 5.40 -6.54 24.18
CA ILE A 230 4.15 -6.92 23.53
C ILE A 230 4.30 -6.85 22.01
N TYR A 231 3.65 -7.78 21.33
CA TYR A 231 3.48 -7.79 19.88
C TYR A 231 2.01 -7.51 19.52
N LEU A 232 1.74 -6.31 19.04
CA LEU A 232 0.43 -5.92 18.53
C LEU A 232 0.33 -6.29 17.04
N LYS A 233 -0.43 -7.34 16.73
CA LYS A 233 -0.68 -7.73 15.34
C LYS A 233 -1.66 -6.78 14.67
N ILE A 234 -1.25 -6.25 13.52
CA ILE A 234 -2.03 -5.32 12.71
C ILE A 234 -2.34 -5.92 11.36
N LYS A 235 -3.60 -5.81 10.94
CA LYS A 235 -4.10 -6.21 9.62
C LYS A 235 -4.46 -4.95 8.85
N LEU A 236 -3.99 -4.84 7.62
CA LEU A 236 -4.29 -3.72 6.73
C LEU A 236 -4.96 -4.25 5.46
N GLU A 237 -6.13 -3.71 5.11
CA GLU A 237 -6.74 -3.88 3.79
C GLU A 237 -6.63 -2.57 3.04
N ASN A 238 -6.08 -2.58 1.82
CA ASN A 238 -6.12 -1.40 0.98
C ASN A 238 -7.45 -1.31 0.22
N LEU A 239 -8.22 -0.25 0.47
CA LEU A 239 -9.53 -0.04 -0.16
C LEU A 239 -9.41 0.53 -1.57
N GLU A 240 -8.34 1.27 -1.82
CA GLU A 240 -7.96 1.87 -3.10
C GLU A 240 -6.59 1.34 -3.55
N PRO A 241 -6.23 1.49 -4.83
CA PRO A 241 -4.88 1.21 -5.27
C PRO A 241 -3.86 2.02 -4.48
N ILE A 242 -2.69 1.44 -4.24
CA ILE A 242 -1.64 2.09 -3.43
C ILE A 242 -0.30 2.07 -4.17
N ILE A 243 0.41 3.20 -4.07
CA ILE A 243 1.74 3.37 -4.63
C ILE A 243 2.69 3.56 -3.47
N VAL A 244 3.37 2.48 -3.08
CA VAL A 244 4.35 2.45 -2.00
C VAL A 244 5.73 2.13 -2.57
N ARG A 245 6.74 2.91 -2.20
CA ARG A 245 8.11 2.74 -2.71
C ARG A 245 9.13 3.34 -1.76
N ASN A 246 10.21 2.60 -1.49
CA ASN A 246 11.43 3.16 -0.91
C ASN A 246 12.69 2.81 -1.72
N ALA A 247 12.63 1.86 -2.65
CA ALA A 247 13.73 1.53 -3.55
C ALA A 247 13.94 2.58 -4.66
N ILE A 248 15.19 2.75 -5.10
CA ILE A 248 15.62 3.71 -6.13
C ILE A 248 15.78 2.99 -7.47
N GLY A 249 15.43 3.65 -8.58
CA GLY A 249 15.65 3.16 -9.95
C GLY A 249 14.38 3.18 -10.80
N ASP A 250 13.30 2.54 -10.34
CA ASP A 250 12.03 2.47 -11.06
C ASP A 250 10.99 3.39 -10.42
N ILE A 251 10.95 4.64 -10.90
CA ILE A 251 10.07 5.69 -10.38
C ILE A 251 8.59 5.31 -10.54
N ASN A 252 8.29 4.44 -11.50
CA ASN A 252 6.93 4.09 -11.87
C ASN A 252 6.44 2.83 -11.16
N ARG A 253 7.27 2.13 -10.39
CA ARG A 253 6.92 0.85 -9.77
C ARG A 253 6.66 0.93 -8.28
N SER A 254 5.58 0.27 -7.84
CA SER A 254 5.28 0.09 -6.42
C SER A 254 5.89 -1.20 -5.90
N GLU A 255 6.35 -1.21 -4.65
CA GLU A 255 6.71 -2.43 -3.89
C GLU A 255 5.48 -3.34 -3.72
N ASN A 256 5.69 -4.61 -3.35
CA ASN A 256 4.63 -5.63 -3.19
C ASN A 256 4.21 -5.86 -1.74
N PHE A 257 4.62 -4.98 -0.84
CA PHE A 257 4.34 -5.02 0.60
C PHE A 257 4.35 -3.60 1.17
N ILE A 258 3.90 -3.42 2.40
CA ILE A 258 3.86 -2.10 3.05
C ILE A 258 4.98 -2.02 4.08
N ARG A 259 5.93 -1.12 3.89
CA ARG A 259 6.99 -0.91 4.88
C ARG A 259 6.47 -0.34 6.18
N GLY A 260 7.07 -0.74 7.29
CA GLY A 260 6.74 -0.26 8.63
C GLY A 260 6.78 1.28 8.74
N SER A 261 7.69 1.92 8.00
CA SER A 261 7.77 3.38 7.90
C SER A 261 6.48 4.07 7.46
N TYR A 262 5.67 3.44 6.58
CA TYR A 262 4.39 4.01 6.15
C TYR A 262 3.35 4.01 7.27
N ILE A 263 3.30 2.91 8.03
CA ILE A 263 2.39 2.77 9.18
C ILE A 263 2.81 3.73 10.29
N ARG A 264 4.11 3.76 10.61
CA ARG A 264 4.67 4.70 11.58
C ARG A 264 4.32 6.14 11.21
N ALA A 265 4.51 6.54 9.94
CA ALA A 265 4.21 7.89 9.48
C ALA A 265 2.71 8.21 9.51
N ALA A 266 1.84 7.25 9.19
CA ALA A 266 0.40 7.43 9.26
C ALA A 266 -0.08 7.67 10.70
N ILE A 267 0.38 6.84 11.64
CA ILE A 267 0.04 6.97 13.08
C ILE A 267 0.64 8.26 13.65
N ALA A 268 1.88 8.60 13.30
CA ALA A 268 2.53 9.85 13.67
C ALA A 268 1.73 11.08 13.20
N SER A 269 1.21 11.05 11.97
CA SER A 269 0.37 12.14 11.44
C SER A 269 -0.96 12.26 12.19
N ILE A 270 -1.56 11.14 12.61
CA ILE A 270 -2.79 11.14 13.40
C ILE A 270 -2.52 11.70 14.81
N TYR A 271 -1.41 11.29 15.44
CA TYR A 271 -0.98 11.82 16.73
C TYR A 271 -0.89 13.35 16.69
N GLN A 272 -0.18 13.91 15.71
CA GLN A 272 -0.03 15.37 15.59
C GLN A 272 -1.36 16.09 15.37
N LYS A 273 -2.31 15.48 14.66
CA LYS A 273 -3.66 16.03 14.48
C LYS A 273 -4.50 15.98 15.75
N MET A 274 -4.31 14.96 16.59
CA MET A 274 -5.06 14.78 17.84
C MET A 274 -4.55 15.67 18.96
N TYR A 275 -3.23 15.77 19.12
CA TYR A 275 -2.62 16.41 20.28
C TYR A 275 -1.97 17.76 19.95
N GLY A 276 -1.77 18.10 18.68
CA GLY A 276 -1.06 19.31 18.27
C GLY A 276 0.46 19.16 18.36
N ASN A 277 1.17 20.29 18.27
CA ASN A 277 2.63 20.38 18.20
C ASN A 277 3.21 21.37 19.21
N ASP A 278 2.60 21.52 20.40
CA ASP A 278 3.25 22.23 21.50
C ASP A 278 4.52 21.48 21.97
N GLU A 279 5.32 22.12 22.82
CA GLU A 279 6.62 21.59 23.25
C GLU A 279 6.50 20.22 23.94
N GLU A 280 5.51 20.05 24.83
CA GLU A 280 5.29 18.79 25.55
C GLU A 280 4.90 17.67 24.57
N ASN A 281 3.95 17.94 23.68
CA ASN A 281 3.47 16.98 22.69
C ASN A 281 4.54 16.65 21.65
N TYR A 282 5.43 17.60 21.32
CA TYR A 282 6.56 17.37 20.44
C TYR A 282 7.63 16.47 21.09
N LEU A 283 7.91 16.64 22.39
CA LEU A 283 8.81 15.74 23.13
C LEU A 283 8.25 14.31 23.20
N LYS A 284 6.95 14.16 23.47
CA LYS A 284 6.26 12.86 23.40
C LYS A 284 6.31 12.25 21.99
N PHE A 285 6.08 13.07 20.96
CA PHE A 285 6.19 12.64 19.55
C PHE A 285 7.58 12.09 19.23
N LYS A 286 8.64 12.80 19.62
CA LYS A 286 10.03 12.33 19.47
C LYS A 286 10.21 10.98 20.16
N LYS A 287 9.80 10.88 21.42
CA LYS A 287 9.91 9.66 22.21
C LYS A 287 9.15 8.47 21.61
N LEU A 288 8.05 8.68 20.90
CA LEU A 288 7.22 7.61 20.31
C LEU A 288 7.66 7.21 18.89
N PHE A 289 8.05 8.18 18.05
CA PHE A 289 8.24 7.94 16.62
C PHE A 289 9.69 8.09 16.14
N ILE A 290 10.57 8.71 16.92
CA ILE A 290 11.96 8.99 16.54
C ILE A 290 12.93 8.21 17.43
N ASP A 291 12.87 8.43 18.74
CA ASP A 291 13.82 7.91 19.75
C ASP A 291 13.32 6.63 20.43
N SER A 292 12.23 6.05 19.94
CA SER A 292 11.51 4.98 20.61
C SER A 292 12.11 3.59 20.36
N ASN A 293 11.97 2.71 21.35
CA ASN A 293 12.12 1.26 21.19
C ASN A 293 10.82 0.60 20.70
N ILE A 294 10.04 1.32 19.87
CA ILE A 294 8.85 0.80 19.19
C ILE A 294 9.23 0.44 17.77
N PHE A 295 8.94 -0.80 17.39
CA PHE A 295 9.28 -1.35 16.10
C PHE A 295 8.02 -1.55 15.28
N PHE A 296 7.96 -0.86 14.15
CA PHE A 296 6.92 -1.04 13.15
C PHE A 296 7.47 -1.99 12.09
N THR A 297 7.08 -3.26 12.13
CA THR A 297 7.52 -4.24 11.14
C THR A 297 6.91 -3.95 9.76
N ASN A 298 7.47 -4.55 8.70
CA ASN A 298 6.82 -4.53 7.40
C ASN A 298 5.54 -5.36 7.45
N LEU A 299 4.49 -4.89 6.76
CA LEU A 299 3.26 -5.66 6.58
C LEU A 299 3.37 -6.37 5.23
N TYR A 300 3.49 -7.69 5.29
CA TYR A 300 3.57 -8.56 4.13
C TYR A 300 2.19 -9.07 3.73
N PRO A 301 2.01 -9.51 2.46
CA PRO A 301 0.75 -10.10 2.02
C PRO A 301 0.30 -11.22 2.96
N SER A 302 -0.99 -11.31 3.23
CA SER A 302 -1.54 -12.32 4.13
C SER A 302 -2.76 -13.03 3.56
N LEU A 303 -2.89 -14.31 3.91
CA LEU A 303 -4.01 -15.17 3.53
C LEU A 303 -4.65 -15.72 4.79
N LEU A 304 -5.96 -15.49 4.97
CA LEU A 304 -6.71 -15.91 6.17
C LEU A 304 -6.10 -15.43 7.50
N GLY A 305 -5.33 -14.33 7.47
CA GLY A 305 -4.64 -13.76 8.64
C GLY A 305 -3.25 -14.32 8.92
N ASP A 306 -2.77 -15.29 8.13
CA ASP A 306 -1.41 -15.81 8.17
C ASP A 306 -0.49 -14.98 7.25
N ILE A 307 0.71 -14.64 7.71
CA ILE A 307 1.65 -13.77 6.99
C ILE A 307 2.47 -14.59 5.99
N ALA A 308 2.50 -14.16 4.73
CA ALA A 308 3.42 -14.70 3.73
C ALA A 308 4.71 -13.87 3.70
N TYR A 309 5.77 -14.39 4.30
CA TYR A 309 7.06 -13.70 4.39
C TYR A 309 7.84 -13.77 3.07
N PRO A 310 8.85 -12.88 2.87
CA PRO A 310 9.77 -13.00 1.75
C PRO A 310 10.38 -14.40 1.67
N THR A 311 10.29 -15.04 0.52
CA THR A 311 10.78 -16.40 0.32
C THR A 311 12.30 -16.45 0.56
N PRO A 312 12.80 -17.36 1.41
CA PRO A 312 14.23 -17.51 1.62
C PRO A 312 14.93 -17.86 0.30
N ASN A 313 16.08 -17.23 0.04
CA ASN A 313 16.86 -17.40 -1.19
C ASN A 313 17.37 -18.85 -1.37
N THR A 314 17.39 -19.63 -0.29
CA THR A 314 17.72 -21.06 -0.30
C THR A 314 16.61 -21.91 -0.92
N ILE A 315 15.36 -21.44 -0.92
CA ILE A 315 14.23 -22.17 -1.53
C ILE A 315 14.25 -21.96 -3.05
N LYS A 316 14.44 -23.06 -3.78
CA LYS A 316 14.48 -23.10 -5.24
C LYS A 316 13.45 -24.09 -5.78
N LYS A 317 12.96 -23.80 -6.97
CA LYS A 317 12.13 -24.72 -7.76
C LYS A 317 12.91 -25.17 -8.99
N GLU A 318 12.76 -26.42 -9.39
CA GLU A 318 13.19 -26.87 -10.71
C GLU A 318 12.42 -26.14 -11.83
N LYS A 319 13.12 -25.66 -12.86
CA LYS A 319 12.54 -24.81 -13.91
C LYS A 319 11.46 -25.53 -14.73
N TYR A 320 11.69 -26.80 -15.05
CA TYR A 320 10.80 -27.62 -15.88
C TYR A 320 10.17 -28.79 -15.11
N GLY A 321 10.31 -28.80 -13.78
CA GLY A 321 9.82 -29.86 -12.93
C GLY A 321 8.97 -29.36 -11.76
N ASN A 322 8.55 -30.31 -10.93
CA ASN A 322 7.71 -30.06 -9.76
C ASN A 322 8.47 -30.26 -8.43
N LYS A 323 9.80 -30.46 -8.50
CA LYS A 323 10.65 -30.57 -7.32
C LYS A 323 11.03 -29.20 -6.76
N TYR A 324 11.15 -29.17 -5.44
CA TYR A 324 11.59 -28.02 -4.67
C TYR A 324 12.79 -28.40 -3.82
N TYR A 325 13.72 -27.47 -3.72
CA TYR A 325 14.96 -27.67 -2.97
C TYR A 325 15.11 -26.57 -1.94
N ASP A 326 15.47 -26.95 -0.72
CA ASP A 326 16.01 -26.01 0.25
C ASP A 326 17.52 -26.18 0.31
N LEU A 327 18.25 -25.19 -0.22
CA LEU A 327 19.70 -25.14 -0.19
C LEU A 327 20.27 -24.93 1.22
N SER A 328 19.45 -24.76 2.26
CA SER A 328 19.91 -24.87 3.64
C SER A 328 20.11 -26.33 4.06
N ASN A 329 19.38 -27.28 3.45
CA ASN A 329 19.45 -28.70 3.78
C ASN A 329 20.58 -29.41 3.01
N GLN A 330 21.37 -30.24 3.71
CA GLN A 330 22.46 -31.02 3.11
C GLN A 330 21.97 -32.04 2.07
N GLN A 331 20.80 -32.65 2.26
CA GLN A 331 20.27 -33.65 1.32
C GLN A 331 19.90 -33.01 -0.01
N SER A 332 19.18 -31.88 0.02
CA SER A 332 18.85 -31.11 -1.19
C SER A 332 20.10 -30.73 -1.97
N ARG A 333 21.17 -30.35 -1.25
CA ARG A 333 22.45 -29.97 -1.84
C ARG A 333 23.15 -31.14 -2.55
N LYS A 334 23.14 -32.33 -1.94
CA LYS A 334 23.69 -33.54 -2.56
C LYS A 334 22.92 -33.93 -3.82
N GLU A 335 21.59 -33.95 -3.74
CA GLU A 335 20.75 -34.27 -4.90
C GLU A 335 20.98 -33.29 -6.06
N ILE A 336 21.14 -31.99 -5.79
CA ILE A 336 21.44 -30.99 -6.83
C ILE A 336 22.79 -31.25 -7.49
N LEU A 337 23.83 -31.63 -6.75
CA LEU A 337 25.12 -31.96 -7.36
C LEU A 337 25.03 -33.21 -8.25
N GLU A 338 24.30 -34.23 -7.79
CA GLU A 338 24.13 -35.49 -8.51
C GLU A 338 23.28 -35.33 -9.78
N THR A 339 22.22 -34.54 -9.72
CA THR A 339 21.24 -34.42 -10.81
C THR A 339 21.40 -33.17 -11.68
N SER A 340 22.16 -32.16 -11.20
CA SER A 340 22.42 -30.89 -11.88
C SER A 340 21.16 -30.22 -12.50
N PRO A 341 20.06 -30.05 -11.74
CA PRO A 341 18.81 -29.51 -12.27
C PRO A 341 18.93 -28.00 -12.53
N GLN A 342 18.19 -27.49 -13.53
CA GLN A 342 18.04 -26.05 -13.71
C GLN A 342 17.09 -25.47 -12.66
N LEU A 343 17.58 -24.55 -11.84
CA LEU A 343 16.83 -23.97 -10.72
C LEU A 343 16.34 -22.54 -11.01
N THR A 344 15.16 -22.21 -10.51
CA THR A 344 14.57 -20.87 -10.53
C THR A 344 14.05 -20.47 -9.13
N LYS A 345 13.74 -19.19 -8.96
CA LYS A 345 13.07 -18.69 -7.75
C LYS A 345 11.64 -19.24 -7.70
N PHE A 346 11.18 -19.61 -6.51
CA PHE A 346 9.85 -20.16 -6.30
C PHE A 346 8.75 -19.08 -6.41
N SER A 347 8.76 -18.12 -5.48
CA SER A 347 7.84 -16.99 -5.42
C SER A 347 8.50 -15.85 -4.64
N GLU A 348 7.94 -14.64 -4.70
CA GLU A 348 8.45 -13.54 -3.87
C GLU A 348 8.05 -13.68 -2.40
N PHE A 349 6.79 -14.04 -2.13
CA PHE A 349 6.30 -14.34 -0.80
C PHE A 349 5.82 -15.79 -0.68
N LEU A 350 6.03 -16.35 0.50
CA LEU A 350 5.75 -17.73 0.81
C LEU A 350 5.05 -17.82 2.17
N LEU A 351 3.93 -18.52 2.18
CA LEU A 351 3.25 -18.95 3.39
C LEU A 351 3.56 -20.42 3.65
N LEU A 352 4.01 -20.74 4.86
CA LEU A 352 4.26 -22.10 5.32
C LEU A 352 3.07 -22.58 6.15
N LYS A 353 2.44 -23.70 5.77
CA LYS A 353 1.29 -24.25 6.50
C LYS A 353 1.40 -25.75 6.67
N ARG A 354 1.26 -26.26 7.89
CA ARG A 354 1.22 -27.72 8.11
C ARG A 354 -0.02 -28.32 7.47
N THR A 355 0.18 -29.41 6.73
CA THR A 355 -0.90 -30.14 6.08
C THR A 355 -1.51 -31.16 7.05
N LEU A 356 -2.84 -31.18 7.13
CA LEU A 356 -3.59 -32.08 8.03
C LEU A 356 -3.33 -33.57 7.74
N LYS A 357 -2.94 -33.93 6.51
CA LYS A 357 -2.86 -35.33 6.06
C LYS A 357 -1.51 -36.03 6.31
N ARG A 358 -0.39 -35.32 6.54
CA ARG A 358 0.95 -35.95 6.54
C ARG A 358 2.00 -35.33 7.46
N ASP A 359 1.64 -34.38 8.32
CA ASP A 359 2.58 -33.56 9.11
C ASP A 359 3.72 -32.96 8.26
N ARG A 360 3.43 -32.72 6.96
CA ARG A 360 4.34 -32.07 6.00
C ARG A 360 4.04 -30.58 5.96
N LEU A 361 5.06 -29.76 5.83
CA LEU A 361 4.93 -28.34 5.52
C LEU A 361 4.48 -28.18 4.06
N GLY A 362 3.37 -27.50 3.84
CA GLY A 362 2.94 -27.01 2.54
C GLY A 362 3.53 -25.63 2.25
N LEU A 363 4.03 -25.45 1.02
CA LEU A 363 4.52 -24.19 0.50
C LEU A 363 3.41 -23.52 -0.32
N ILE A 364 2.87 -22.40 0.17
CA ILE A 364 1.80 -21.67 -0.51
C ILE A 364 2.38 -20.34 -1.03
N PRO A 365 2.55 -20.18 -2.36
CA PRO A 365 3.01 -18.92 -2.92
C PRO A 365 1.90 -17.87 -2.80
N VAL A 366 2.27 -16.64 -2.43
CA VAL A 366 1.34 -15.52 -2.35
C VAL A 366 1.85 -14.39 -3.24
N SER A 367 0.99 -13.89 -4.13
CA SER A 367 1.28 -12.79 -5.03
C SER A 367 0.40 -11.58 -4.72
N VAL A 368 0.87 -10.41 -5.15
CA VAL A 368 0.12 -9.15 -5.06
C VAL A 368 -0.13 -8.65 -6.46
N ASP A 369 -1.40 -8.45 -6.81
CA ASP A 369 -1.79 -8.00 -8.13
C ASP A 369 -1.48 -6.52 -8.34
N LYS A 370 -0.95 -6.24 -9.54
CA LYS A 370 -0.58 -4.90 -9.98
C LYS A 370 -1.52 -4.38 -11.05
N GLY A 371 -1.66 -3.06 -11.09
CA GLY A 371 -2.36 -2.33 -12.13
C GLY A 371 -1.53 -1.13 -12.60
N ILE A 372 -1.53 -0.88 -13.90
CA ILE A 372 -0.92 0.31 -14.49
C ILE A 372 -1.99 1.38 -14.60
N GLU A 373 -1.71 2.54 -14.02
CA GLU A 373 -2.61 3.69 -14.03
C GLU A 373 -1.95 4.87 -14.77
N SER A 374 -2.53 5.24 -15.90
CA SER A 374 -2.05 6.36 -16.71
C SER A 374 -2.77 7.66 -16.35
N HIS A 375 -2.00 8.72 -16.10
CA HIS A 375 -2.48 10.07 -15.80
C HIS A 375 -1.94 11.06 -16.82
N HIS A 376 -2.65 12.14 -17.04
CA HIS A 376 -2.16 13.28 -17.82
C HIS A 376 -2.30 14.57 -17.02
N LEU A 377 -1.28 15.43 -17.10
CA LEU A 377 -1.36 16.83 -16.69
C LEU A 377 -1.84 17.64 -17.89
N GLN A 378 -2.92 18.41 -17.70
CA GLN A 378 -3.43 19.28 -18.76
C GLN A 378 -2.49 20.48 -19.00
N PRO A 379 -2.42 20.96 -20.26
CA PRO A 379 -1.79 22.23 -20.62
C PRO A 379 -2.28 23.41 -19.76
N LYS A 380 -1.48 24.47 -19.65
CA LYS A 380 -1.93 25.72 -19.00
C LYS A 380 -3.00 26.43 -19.83
N SER A 381 -2.93 26.35 -21.16
CA SER A 381 -3.92 26.93 -22.05
C SER A 381 -5.22 26.14 -21.99
N ILE A 382 -6.32 26.83 -21.68
CA ILE A 382 -7.68 26.25 -21.62
C ILE A 382 -8.18 25.83 -23.01
N LEU A 383 -7.63 26.42 -24.08
CA LEU A 383 -7.93 26.06 -25.46
C LEU A 383 -7.42 24.66 -25.83
N LEU A 384 -6.43 24.14 -25.10
CA LEU A 384 -5.84 22.82 -25.35
C LEU A 384 -6.42 21.79 -24.39
N SER A 385 -7.30 20.93 -24.91
CA SER A 385 -8.01 19.91 -24.11
C SER A 385 -7.13 18.72 -23.74
N HIS A 386 -6.01 18.50 -24.45
CA HIS A 386 -5.12 17.35 -24.34
C HIS A 386 -3.64 17.76 -24.42
N PRO A 387 -2.71 16.96 -23.86
CA PRO A 387 -1.28 17.24 -23.96
C PRO A 387 -0.82 17.21 -25.42
N ILE A 388 -0.02 18.20 -25.83
CA ILE A 388 0.64 18.22 -27.15
C ILE A 388 2.08 17.72 -26.96
N LYS A 389 2.53 16.76 -27.78
CA LYS A 389 3.95 16.40 -27.83
C LYS A 389 4.74 17.56 -28.47
N SER A 390 5.23 18.51 -27.68
CA SER A 390 6.26 19.46 -28.13
C SER A 390 7.64 18.89 -27.84
N GLY A 391 8.46 18.71 -28.87
CA GLY A 391 9.76 18.05 -28.85
C GLY A 391 10.90 18.81 -28.17
N THR A 392 10.66 19.65 -27.16
CA THR A 392 11.73 20.34 -26.43
C THR A 392 11.46 20.33 -24.93
N GLU A 393 12.48 19.95 -24.15
CA GLU A 393 12.37 19.71 -22.71
C GLU A 393 12.00 20.95 -21.89
N ASN A 394 12.20 22.15 -22.45
CA ASN A 394 12.01 23.43 -21.76
C ASN A 394 10.54 23.90 -21.68
N ASN A 395 9.60 23.31 -22.43
CA ASN A 395 8.19 23.72 -22.44
C ASN A 395 7.20 22.67 -21.88
N LYS A 396 7.68 21.67 -21.13
CA LYS A 396 6.84 20.58 -20.54
C LYS A 396 5.64 21.09 -19.70
N PHE A 397 5.75 22.28 -19.10
CA PHE A 397 4.66 22.87 -18.30
C PHE A 397 3.55 23.52 -19.13
N ASP A 398 3.82 23.94 -20.37
CA ASP A 398 2.82 24.59 -21.22
C ASP A 398 2.03 23.58 -22.06
N THR A 399 2.62 22.42 -22.38
CA THR A 399 2.04 21.45 -23.32
C THR A 399 1.46 20.19 -22.67
N GLY A 400 1.58 20.02 -21.35
CA GLY A 400 1.05 18.88 -20.60
C GLY A 400 1.99 17.65 -20.60
N THR A 401 1.72 16.67 -19.72
CA THR A 401 2.62 15.49 -19.55
C THR A 401 1.85 14.22 -19.21
N PHE A 402 2.26 13.09 -19.77
CA PHE A 402 1.74 11.76 -19.42
C PHE A 402 2.61 11.08 -18.35
N PHE A 403 1.98 10.50 -17.34
CA PHE A 403 2.62 9.73 -16.27
C PHE A 403 1.99 8.35 -16.18
N HIS A 404 2.79 7.31 -15.97
CA HIS A 404 2.31 5.94 -15.78
C HIS A 404 2.84 5.44 -14.44
N TYR A 405 1.94 4.91 -13.60
CA TYR A 405 2.31 4.32 -12.32
C TYR A 405 1.79 2.90 -12.22
N GLU A 406 2.66 1.95 -11.93
CA GLU A 406 2.29 0.64 -11.41
C GLU A 406 1.93 0.79 -9.93
N SER A 407 0.72 0.37 -9.59
CA SER A 407 0.18 0.39 -8.23
C SER A 407 -0.22 -1.01 -7.80
N ILE A 408 -0.16 -1.29 -6.49
CA ILE A 408 -0.85 -2.45 -5.91
C ILE A 408 -2.35 -2.19 -6.10
N LYS A 409 -3.06 -3.13 -6.72
CA LYS A 409 -4.52 -3.04 -6.87
C LYS A 409 -5.19 -3.03 -5.50
N ALA A 410 -6.37 -2.42 -5.41
CA ALA A 410 -7.20 -2.50 -4.22
C ALA A 410 -7.40 -3.96 -3.76
N ARG A 411 -7.69 -4.17 -2.47
CA ARG A 411 -8.19 -5.42 -1.88
C ARG A 411 -7.15 -6.51 -1.63
N HIS A 412 -5.93 -6.09 -1.36
CA HIS A 412 -4.93 -6.95 -0.75
C HIS A 412 -4.95 -6.79 0.76
N ASN A 413 -4.75 -7.91 1.45
CA ASN A 413 -4.54 -7.92 2.88
C ASN A 413 -3.04 -7.98 3.15
N PHE A 414 -2.60 -7.12 4.05
CA PHE A 414 -1.24 -7.08 4.56
C PHE A 414 -1.28 -7.25 6.06
N THR A 415 -0.31 -7.95 6.63
CA THR A 415 -0.27 -8.21 8.07
C THR A 415 1.15 -8.11 8.58
N GLY A 416 1.29 -7.52 9.76
CA GLY A 416 2.54 -7.32 10.46
C GLY A 416 2.29 -7.01 11.92
N TYR A 417 3.31 -6.48 12.58
CA TYR A 417 3.32 -6.21 14.01
C TYR A 417 3.85 -4.81 14.33
N ILE A 418 3.32 -4.24 15.40
CA ILE A 418 3.94 -3.15 16.15
C ILE A 418 4.35 -3.73 17.50
N HIS A 419 5.61 -3.63 17.89
CA HIS A 419 6.07 -4.22 19.13
C HIS A 419 7.05 -3.35 19.91
N GLY A 420 7.08 -3.56 21.21
CA GLY A 420 7.79 -2.73 22.19
C GLY A 420 7.30 -3.05 23.60
N THR A 421 7.84 -2.36 24.61
CA THR A 421 7.31 -2.46 25.98
C THR A 421 5.89 -1.89 26.04
N TYR A 422 5.05 -2.45 26.92
CA TYR A 422 3.68 -2.00 27.09
C TYR A 422 3.60 -0.51 27.38
N GLN A 423 4.48 -0.01 28.25
CA GLN A 423 4.59 1.41 28.58
C GLN A 423 4.72 2.30 27.34
N ASN A 424 5.50 1.88 26.35
CA ASN A 424 5.70 2.63 25.11
C ASN A 424 4.55 2.45 24.11
N LEU A 425 3.82 1.34 24.18
CA LEU A 425 2.74 1.02 23.25
C LEU A 425 1.37 1.59 23.65
N LYS A 426 1.16 2.00 24.91
CA LYS A 426 -0.14 2.52 25.39
C LYS A 426 -0.73 3.60 24.47
N GLU A 427 0.05 4.63 24.20
CA GLU A 427 -0.37 5.75 23.31
C GLU A 427 -0.66 5.28 21.88
N ILE A 428 0.14 4.33 21.36
CA ILE A 428 -0.08 3.77 20.01
C ILE A 428 -1.39 2.99 19.96
N ILE A 429 -1.70 2.22 21.01
CA ILE A 429 -2.94 1.44 21.12
C ILE A 429 -4.15 2.38 21.18
N GLU A 430 -4.07 3.51 21.89
CA GLU A 430 -5.15 4.50 21.97
C GLU A 430 -5.44 5.17 20.62
N ILE A 431 -4.39 5.44 19.83
CA ILE A 431 -4.53 5.99 18.47
C ILE A 431 -5.14 4.97 17.51
N LEU A 432 -4.81 3.68 17.67
CA LEU A 432 -5.33 2.57 16.89
C LEU A 432 -6.77 2.24 17.28
N ARG A 433 -7.69 3.17 16.98
CA ARG A 433 -9.15 2.94 17.03
C ARG A 433 -9.51 1.87 16.01
N ASP A 434 -10.17 0.78 16.37
CA ASP A 434 -10.46 -0.34 15.46
C ASP A 434 -11.87 -0.26 14.85
N PRO A 435 -12.05 -0.15 13.52
CA PRO A 435 -11.02 -0.01 12.49
C PRO A 435 -10.52 1.42 12.31
N LEU A 436 -9.22 1.57 12.02
CA LEU A 436 -8.58 2.86 11.75
C LEU A 436 -8.50 3.10 10.24
N GLU A 437 -9.14 4.15 9.75
CA GLU A 437 -8.96 4.60 8.37
C GLU A 437 -7.67 5.43 8.25
N ILE A 438 -6.77 5.02 7.36
CA ILE A 438 -5.54 5.74 7.07
C ILE A 438 -5.35 5.95 5.57
N GLN A 439 -4.45 6.88 5.24
CA GLN A 439 -4.01 7.09 3.86
C GLN A 439 -2.50 6.97 3.76
N ILE A 440 -2.00 6.06 2.94
CA ILE A 440 -0.56 5.76 2.79
C ILE A 440 -0.10 5.87 1.33
N GLY A 441 1.21 5.90 1.12
CA GLY A 441 1.79 5.93 -0.23
C GLY A 441 1.77 7.31 -0.90
N LYS A 442 1.96 7.33 -2.22
CA LYS A 442 1.95 8.53 -3.06
C LYS A 442 0.56 8.85 -3.60
N SER A 443 0.36 10.08 -4.07
CA SER A 443 -0.91 10.56 -4.65
C SER A 443 -2.12 10.44 -3.71
N ARG A 444 -1.90 10.58 -2.39
CA ARG A 444 -2.90 10.48 -1.31
C ARG A 444 -4.09 11.43 -1.47
N THR A 445 -3.92 12.55 -2.14
CA THR A 445 -4.87 13.67 -2.12
C THR A 445 -6.02 13.51 -3.12
N ALA A 446 -6.07 12.37 -3.82
CA ALA A 446 -7.01 12.15 -4.91
C ALA A 446 -7.48 10.69 -5.02
N GLN A 447 -6.69 9.75 -5.53
CA GLN A 447 -7.22 8.44 -5.98
C GLN A 447 -6.57 7.21 -5.30
N TYR A 448 -5.55 7.43 -4.48
CA TYR A 448 -4.70 6.36 -3.99
C TYR A 448 -4.60 6.37 -2.47
N GLY A 449 -4.24 5.22 -1.92
CA GLY A 449 -3.66 5.15 -0.58
C GLY A 449 -4.66 4.86 0.54
N LYS A 450 -5.97 4.90 0.29
CA LYS A 450 -6.97 4.66 1.34
C LYS A 450 -6.93 3.20 1.81
N CYS A 451 -6.70 3.01 3.11
CA CYS A 451 -6.60 1.70 3.76
C CYS A 451 -7.40 1.67 5.07
N LEU A 452 -7.79 0.47 5.49
CA LEU A 452 -8.31 0.21 6.83
C LEU A 452 -7.31 -0.64 7.59
N ILE A 453 -7.08 -0.31 8.86
CA ILE A 453 -6.29 -1.09 9.80
C ILE A 453 -7.20 -1.66 10.88
N TRP A 454 -7.02 -2.94 11.18
CA TRP A 454 -7.56 -3.61 12.35
C TRP A 454 -6.44 -4.06 13.27
N THR A 455 -6.70 -4.04 14.57
CA THR A 455 -5.82 -4.62 15.58
C THR A 455 -6.40 -5.95 16.05
N GLU A 456 -5.60 -7.01 16.05
CA GLU A 456 -6.00 -8.24 16.75
C GLU A 456 -5.76 -8.08 18.26
N LYS A 457 -6.35 -8.98 19.07
CA LYS A 457 -6.16 -8.96 20.54
C LYS A 457 -4.67 -8.92 20.88
N LEU A 458 -4.32 -8.07 21.85
CA LEU A 458 -2.97 -8.03 22.44
C LEU A 458 -2.59 -9.44 22.93
N ASP A 459 -1.51 -9.97 22.39
CA ASP A 459 -0.87 -11.18 22.91
C ASP A 459 0.50 -10.77 23.49
N SER A 460 0.74 -11.06 24.78
CA SER A 460 2.06 -10.88 25.45
C SER A 460 3.11 -11.86 24.95
N LEU A 461 2.68 -12.91 24.27
CA LEU A 461 3.51 -13.92 23.66
C LEU A 461 2.92 -14.15 22.29
N LEU A 462 3.67 -13.89 21.22
CA LEU A 462 3.44 -14.61 19.96
C LEU A 462 3.25 -16.08 20.37
N LYS A 463 2.08 -16.65 20.11
CA LYS A 463 1.74 -17.97 20.65
C LYS A 463 2.91 -18.90 20.41
N LYS A 464 3.39 -19.56 21.47
CA LYS A 464 4.54 -20.50 21.49
C LYS A 464 4.51 -21.58 20.39
N GLN A 465 3.43 -21.70 19.63
CA GLN A 465 3.22 -22.68 18.57
C GLN A 465 3.40 -22.12 17.14
N ASP A 466 3.29 -20.80 16.91
CA ASP A 466 3.27 -20.25 15.54
C ASP A 466 4.68 -20.00 14.97
N LEU A 467 5.71 -19.92 15.83
CA LEU A 467 7.02 -19.37 15.45
C LEU A 467 8.21 -20.01 16.22
N GLN A 468 8.08 -21.23 16.76
CA GLN A 468 9.29 -21.87 17.31
C GLN A 468 10.20 -22.36 16.16
N PRO A 469 11.49 -21.97 16.16
CA PRO A 469 12.44 -22.41 15.15
C PRO A 469 12.43 -23.94 15.10
N ASN A 470 12.38 -24.52 13.89
CA ASN A 470 12.47 -25.97 13.77
C ASN A 470 13.91 -26.40 14.10
N MET A 471 14.10 -26.97 15.29
CA MET A 471 15.44 -27.26 15.82
C MET A 471 15.90 -28.65 15.44
N MET A 472 16.12 -28.87 14.14
CA MET A 472 16.57 -30.15 13.60
C MET A 472 18.07 -30.39 13.86
N ASN A 473 18.89 -29.33 13.90
CA ASN A 473 20.30 -29.39 14.28
C ASN A 473 20.62 -28.26 15.26
N LYS A 474 21.01 -28.61 16.49
CA LYS A 474 21.25 -27.66 17.58
C LYS A 474 22.56 -26.88 17.46
N LYS A 475 23.49 -27.30 16.61
CA LYS A 475 24.77 -26.61 16.36
C LYS A 475 24.77 -25.76 15.10
N ARG A 476 23.67 -25.79 14.34
CA ARG A 476 23.52 -25.09 13.08
C ARG A 476 22.34 -24.15 13.14
N LEU A 477 22.54 -22.93 12.65
CA LEU A 477 21.55 -21.86 12.69
C LEU A 477 21.38 -21.28 11.30
N VAL A 478 20.18 -21.41 10.73
CA VAL A 478 19.79 -20.75 9.48
C VAL A 478 19.12 -19.44 9.84
N ILE A 479 19.70 -18.32 9.42
CA ILE A 479 19.15 -16.98 9.65
C ILE A 479 18.63 -16.43 8.32
N THR A 480 17.32 -16.20 8.25
CA THR A 480 16.65 -15.58 7.12
C THR A 480 16.32 -14.13 7.46
N LEU A 481 16.70 -13.18 6.61
CA LEU A 481 16.30 -11.79 6.76
C LEU A 481 14.84 -11.64 6.31
N LEU A 482 13.93 -11.40 7.25
CA LEU A 482 12.53 -11.13 6.96
C LEU A 482 12.30 -9.73 6.40
N SER A 483 13.26 -8.82 6.51
CA SER A 483 13.18 -7.48 5.93
C SER A 483 14.55 -7.00 5.44
N ASP A 484 14.56 -5.99 4.58
CA ASP A 484 15.81 -5.38 4.13
C ASP A 484 16.62 -4.92 5.34
N THR A 485 17.92 -5.18 5.34
CA THR A 485 18.79 -4.96 6.49
C THR A 485 19.94 -4.04 6.10
N ILE A 486 20.03 -2.90 6.77
CA ILE A 486 21.09 -1.92 6.55
C ILE A 486 22.20 -2.17 7.58
N LEU A 487 23.34 -2.65 7.10
CA LEU A 487 24.54 -2.86 7.91
C LEU A 487 25.62 -1.86 7.47
N ARG A 488 26.48 -1.48 8.42
CA ARG A 488 27.64 -0.63 8.17
C ARG A 488 28.85 -1.27 8.83
N ASN A 489 29.98 -1.25 8.13
CA ASN A 489 31.27 -1.57 8.75
C ASN A 489 31.72 -0.43 9.68
N HIS A 490 32.87 -0.60 10.32
CA HIS A 490 33.47 0.43 11.20
C HIS A 490 33.75 1.77 10.49
N GLU A 491 33.97 1.74 9.17
CA GLU A 491 34.21 2.91 8.32
C GLU A 491 32.90 3.48 7.72
N GLN A 492 31.74 3.02 8.20
CA GLN A 492 30.40 3.40 7.75
C GLN A 492 30.01 2.98 6.31
N PHE A 493 30.83 2.17 5.64
CA PHE A 493 30.53 1.63 4.32
C PHE A 493 29.74 0.32 4.39
N THR A 494 28.84 0.16 3.43
CA THR A 494 28.18 -1.11 3.14
C THR A 494 28.84 -1.72 1.91
N GLY A 495 30.06 -2.25 2.06
CA GLY A 495 30.71 -3.02 1.00
C GLY A 495 29.97 -4.36 0.79
N GLY A 496 30.15 -5.00 -0.37
CA GLY A 496 29.52 -6.29 -0.75
C GLY A 496 29.83 -7.51 0.14
N ARG A 497 30.26 -7.29 1.38
CA ARG A 497 30.60 -8.24 2.45
C ARG A 497 29.43 -8.42 3.44
N GLY A 498 28.21 -8.52 2.91
CA GLY A 498 26.99 -8.55 3.70
C GLY A 498 26.92 -9.75 4.65
N ALA A 499 27.47 -10.90 4.26
CA ALA A 499 27.49 -12.10 5.08
C ALA A 499 28.41 -11.95 6.30
N GLU A 500 29.60 -11.38 6.11
CA GLU A 500 30.58 -11.13 7.17
C GLU A 500 30.05 -10.09 8.17
N LEU A 501 29.50 -8.98 7.69
CA LEU A 501 28.91 -7.95 8.55
C LEU A 501 27.72 -8.50 9.35
N LEU A 502 26.90 -9.35 8.73
CA LEU A 502 25.80 -10.00 9.41
C LEU A 502 26.32 -10.94 10.52
N LEU A 503 27.35 -11.74 10.23
CA LEU A 503 27.99 -12.61 11.22
C LEU A 503 28.59 -11.80 12.39
N GLU A 504 29.20 -10.65 12.13
CA GLU A 504 29.71 -9.74 13.17
C GLU A 504 28.59 -9.21 14.07
N CYS A 505 27.45 -8.83 13.50
CA CYS A 505 26.26 -8.44 14.27
C CYS A 505 25.78 -9.60 15.15
N ILE A 506 25.67 -10.81 14.60
CA ILE A 506 25.24 -11.99 15.37
C ILE A 506 26.24 -12.33 16.49
N LYS A 507 27.55 -12.17 16.26
CA LYS A 507 28.57 -12.34 17.31
C LYS A 507 28.41 -11.30 18.43
N LYS A 508 28.02 -10.07 18.11
CA LYS A 508 27.72 -9.03 19.13
C LYS A 508 26.48 -9.42 19.94
N ASP A 509 25.40 -9.86 19.27
CA ASP A 509 24.18 -10.32 19.95
C ASP A 509 24.44 -11.55 20.84
N LEU A 510 25.33 -12.45 20.42
CA LEU A 510 25.75 -13.61 21.20
C LEU A 510 26.50 -13.21 22.47
N LYS A 511 27.36 -12.18 22.40
CA LYS A 511 28.02 -11.62 23.59
C LYS A 511 26.97 -11.07 24.57
N THR A 512 26.04 -10.24 24.08
CA THR A 512 24.95 -9.69 24.91
C THR A 512 24.09 -10.78 25.54
N PHE A 513 23.77 -11.85 24.80
CA PHE A 513 23.05 -13.00 25.33
C PHE A 513 23.81 -13.68 26.48
N ASN A 514 25.12 -13.88 26.31
CA ASN A 514 25.96 -14.49 27.35
C ASN A 514 26.09 -13.59 28.59
N ASP A 515 26.17 -12.28 28.42
CA ASP A 515 26.26 -11.31 29.53
C ASP A 515 24.99 -11.29 30.39
N LEU A 516 23.81 -11.39 29.74
CA LEU A 516 22.51 -11.48 30.41
C LEU A 516 22.36 -12.81 31.17
N ASN A 517 22.90 -13.89 30.62
CA ASN A 517 22.83 -15.22 31.21
C ASN A 517 24.11 -15.54 31.98
N LYS A 518 24.28 -14.90 33.16
CA LYS A 518 25.47 -15.05 34.04
C LYS A 518 25.87 -16.51 34.38
N ASN A 519 25.00 -17.49 34.16
CA ASN A 519 25.25 -18.94 34.37
C ASN A 519 25.77 -19.69 33.12
N SER A 520 25.82 -19.07 31.94
CA SER A 520 26.33 -19.68 30.71
C SER A 520 27.69 -19.09 30.32
N ARG A 521 28.73 -19.30 31.14
CA ARG A 521 30.13 -19.05 30.75
C ARG A 521 30.63 -20.07 29.72
N LYS A 522 29.90 -20.24 28.63
CA LYS A 522 30.36 -21.00 27.47
C LYS A 522 30.77 -19.98 26.42
N ASN A 523 32.08 -19.83 26.18
CA ASN A 523 32.58 -19.20 24.97
C ASN A 523 32.06 -20.01 23.78
N ILE A 524 30.92 -19.61 23.20
CA ILE A 524 30.35 -20.21 21.99
C ILE A 524 31.06 -19.56 20.81
N LYS A 525 31.66 -20.38 19.95
CA LYS A 525 32.27 -19.93 18.70
C LYS A 525 31.30 -20.18 17.58
N VAL A 526 31.04 -19.14 16.78
CA VAL A 526 30.18 -19.21 15.60
C VAL A 526 30.92 -18.77 14.35
N TRP A 527 30.69 -19.46 13.24
CA TRP A 527 31.32 -19.18 11.95
C TRP A 527 30.39 -19.53 10.77
N ILE A 528 30.74 -19.04 9.58
CA ILE A 528 30.13 -19.46 8.31
C ILE A 528 31.14 -20.42 7.67
N GLU A 529 30.70 -21.64 7.38
CA GLU A 529 31.54 -22.65 6.74
C GLU A 529 31.96 -22.19 5.33
N LYS A 530 33.22 -22.45 4.95
CA LYS A 530 33.69 -22.29 3.57
C LYS A 530 33.80 -23.67 2.94
N ASN A 531 33.16 -23.85 1.78
CA ASN A 531 33.17 -25.11 1.05
C ASN A 531 33.11 -24.81 -0.45
N ASP A 532 33.97 -25.45 -1.24
CA ASP A 532 34.06 -25.21 -2.68
C ASP A 532 32.81 -25.69 -3.44
N ASN A 533 32.10 -26.68 -2.88
CA ASN A 533 30.90 -27.28 -3.50
C ASN A 533 29.59 -26.61 -3.04
N TYR A 534 29.59 -25.89 -1.91
CA TYR A 534 28.36 -25.37 -1.30
C TYR A 534 28.49 -23.97 -0.73
N SER A 535 27.52 -23.10 -1.05
CA SER A 535 27.38 -21.81 -0.37
C SER A 535 26.67 -21.93 0.99
N TYR A 536 27.14 -21.16 1.96
CA TYR A 536 26.51 -20.94 3.26
C TYR A 536 25.95 -19.53 3.41
N ALA A 537 26.06 -18.71 2.36
CA ALA A 537 25.53 -17.35 2.31
C ALA A 537 24.80 -17.09 0.99
N PHE A 538 23.51 -16.81 1.07
CA PHE A 538 22.61 -16.57 -0.06
C PHE A 538 22.12 -15.12 -0.01
N ILE A 539 23.05 -14.19 -0.24
CA ILE A 539 22.86 -12.76 -0.06
C ILE A 539 22.40 -12.11 -1.37
N SER A 540 21.41 -11.22 -1.29
CA SER A 540 21.03 -10.31 -2.37
C SER A 540 21.04 -8.88 -1.84
N TYR A 541 21.23 -7.89 -2.71
CA TYR A 541 21.29 -6.49 -2.32
C TYR A 541 20.16 -5.67 -2.94
N VAL A 542 19.81 -4.57 -2.27
CA VAL A 542 18.85 -3.57 -2.75
C VAL A 542 19.26 -2.20 -2.24
N THR A 543 19.13 -1.17 -3.07
CA THR A 543 19.35 0.21 -2.64
C THR A 543 18.05 0.77 -2.05
N VAL A 544 18.10 1.13 -0.77
CA VAL A 544 16.95 1.67 -0.03
C VAL A 544 17.17 3.14 0.28
N GLY A 545 16.12 3.94 0.09
CA GLY A 545 16.11 5.34 0.45
C GLY A 545 14.81 5.68 1.18
N GLY A 546 14.12 6.66 0.62
CA GLY A 546 12.84 7.18 1.11
C GLY A 546 12.78 8.69 0.94
N PHE A 547 11.70 9.27 1.43
CA PHE A 547 11.51 10.72 1.45
C PHE A 547 11.06 11.14 2.84
N ASN A 548 11.64 12.21 3.37
CA ASN A 548 11.19 12.81 4.61
C ASN A 548 10.11 13.85 4.29
N GLY A 549 8.86 13.56 4.66
CA GLY A 549 7.73 14.45 4.39
C GLY A 549 7.76 15.75 5.17
N LEU A 550 8.45 15.79 6.32
CA LEU A 550 8.60 17.00 7.15
C LEU A 550 9.64 17.95 6.56
N SER A 551 10.83 17.44 6.22
CA SER A 551 11.91 18.27 5.66
C SER A 551 11.83 18.42 4.14
N LEU A 552 10.91 17.74 3.48
CA LEU A 552 10.76 17.70 2.02
C LEU A 552 12.04 17.26 1.27
N LEU A 553 12.89 16.46 1.92
CA LEU A 553 14.16 15.99 1.37
C LEU A 553 14.18 14.48 1.20
N PRO A 554 14.88 13.96 0.17
CA PRO A 554 15.22 12.54 0.08
C PRO A 554 15.96 12.09 1.35
N LYS A 555 15.63 10.90 1.84
CA LYS A 555 16.45 10.26 2.89
C LYS A 555 17.78 9.80 2.28
N ALA A 556 18.81 9.72 3.12
CA ALA A 556 20.09 9.13 2.75
C ALA A 556 19.90 7.74 2.12
N GLN A 557 20.52 7.54 0.97
CA GLN A 557 20.49 6.27 0.24
C GLN A 557 21.46 5.31 0.91
N ASN A 558 21.04 4.07 1.12
CA ASN A 558 21.87 3.03 1.70
C ASN A 558 21.77 1.76 0.86
N LEU A 559 22.89 1.08 0.64
CA LEU A 559 22.86 -0.30 0.19
C LEU A 559 22.38 -1.16 1.38
N ALA A 560 21.41 -2.04 1.13
CA ALA A 560 20.88 -2.95 2.14
C ALA A 560 20.96 -4.39 1.62
N ILE A 561 21.09 -5.32 2.55
CA ILE A 561 20.88 -6.74 2.24
C ILE A 561 19.38 -6.94 2.10
N LYS A 562 18.96 -7.45 0.94
CA LYS A 562 17.55 -7.63 0.58
C LYS A 562 16.90 -8.73 1.43
N ALA A 563 15.64 -8.51 1.81
CA ALA A 563 14.80 -9.54 2.44
C ALA A 563 14.77 -10.86 1.63
N GLY A 564 14.66 -11.98 2.34
CA GLY A 564 14.84 -13.33 1.79
C GLY A 564 16.31 -13.79 1.75
N SER A 565 17.28 -12.91 1.99
CA SER A 565 18.67 -13.35 2.11
C SER A 565 18.87 -14.28 3.31
N VAL A 566 19.73 -15.28 3.16
CA VAL A 566 19.97 -16.31 4.18
C VAL A 566 21.46 -16.42 4.46
N ILE A 567 21.82 -16.55 5.73
CA ILE A 567 23.14 -17.06 6.13
C ILE A 567 22.97 -18.30 7.00
N ILE A 568 23.94 -19.19 6.92
CA ILE A 568 23.98 -20.44 7.67
C ILE A 568 25.22 -20.39 8.55
N ILE A 569 24.98 -20.43 9.86
CA ILE A 569 26.00 -20.35 10.89
C ILE A 569 26.16 -21.73 11.52
N GLU A 570 27.41 -22.15 11.68
CA GLU A 570 27.80 -23.33 12.46
C GLU A 570 28.37 -22.90 13.80
N SER A 571 28.30 -23.80 14.78
CA SER A 571 28.72 -23.57 16.15
C SER A 571 29.39 -24.79 16.75
N ASP A 572 30.35 -24.56 17.65
CA ASP A 572 30.98 -25.62 18.44
C ASP A 572 30.01 -26.20 19.48
N LYS A 573 28.99 -25.43 19.85
CA LYS A 573 28.04 -25.70 20.94
C LYS A 573 26.59 -25.54 20.53
N ASP A 574 25.70 -26.01 21.40
CA ASP A 574 24.24 -25.89 21.26
C ASP A 574 23.81 -24.41 21.24
N LEU A 575 23.07 -24.02 20.20
CA LEU A 575 22.51 -22.69 19.96
C LEU A 575 21.02 -22.58 20.28
N THR A 576 20.38 -23.58 20.89
CA THR A 576 18.91 -23.62 21.05
C THR A 576 18.35 -22.38 21.74
N GLU A 577 18.90 -21.99 22.90
CA GLU A 577 18.45 -20.81 23.63
C GLU A 577 18.81 -19.50 22.93
N PHE A 578 19.99 -19.45 22.28
CA PHE A 578 20.39 -18.30 21.49
C PHE A 578 19.50 -18.11 20.24
N THR A 579 19.06 -19.20 19.62
CA THR A 579 18.14 -19.21 18.49
C THR A 579 16.79 -18.60 18.90
N LYS A 580 16.26 -19.00 20.06
CA LYS A 580 15.03 -18.39 20.61
C LYS A 580 15.21 -16.91 20.91
N PHE A 581 16.37 -16.51 21.42
CA PHE A 581 16.69 -15.12 21.70
C PHE A 581 16.76 -14.25 20.43
N LEU A 582 17.32 -14.78 19.34
CA LEU A 582 17.45 -14.05 18.07
C LEU A 582 16.17 -14.02 17.24
N HIS A 583 15.33 -15.05 17.33
CA HIS A 583 14.16 -15.20 16.48
C HIS A 583 13.25 -13.95 16.56
N LEU A 584 12.93 -13.35 15.41
CA LEU A 584 12.11 -12.13 15.24
C LEU A 584 12.71 -10.84 15.79
N ARG A 585 14.00 -10.83 16.15
CA ARG A 585 14.70 -9.59 16.49
C ARG A 585 15.02 -8.74 15.27
N HIS A 586 15.40 -7.51 15.56
CA HIS A 586 15.87 -6.54 14.58
C HIS A 586 17.37 -6.26 14.74
N ILE A 587 18.10 -6.33 13.64
CA ILE A 587 19.54 -6.05 13.55
C ILE A 587 19.83 -4.87 12.60
N GLY A 588 20.98 -4.23 12.77
CA GLY A 588 21.38 -3.11 11.91
C GLY A 588 20.66 -1.79 12.19
N LEU A 589 20.58 -0.94 11.17
CA LEU A 589 20.05 0.43 11.26
C LEU A 589 18.56 0.54 10.87
N ARG A 590 17.92 1.63 11.30
CA ARG A 590 16.51 1.97 10.99
C ARG A 590 15.50 0.89 11.41
N LYS A 591 15.79 0.18 12.49
CA LYS A 591 14.97 -0.93 13.00
C LYS A 591 13.51 -0.53 13.27
N SER A 592 13.28 0.66 13.83
CA SER A 592 11.94 1.21 14.09
C SER A 592 11.11 1.50 12.82
N GLU A 593 11.74 1.50 11.64
CA GLU A 593 11.08 1.69 10.33
C GLU A 593 10.74 0.37 9.61
N GLY A 594 11.01 -0.79 10.23
CA GLY A 594 10.73 -2.10 9.66
C GLY A 594 11.91 -2.73 8.91
N TYR A 595 13.13 -2.26 9.16
CA TYR A 595 14.36 -2.87 8.65
C TYR A 595 14.95 -3.85 9.67
N GLY A 596 15.74 -4.80 9.18
CA GLY A 596 16.58 -5.63 10.03
C GLY A 596 15.90 -6.80 10.73
N GLN A 597 14.61 -7.05 10.51
CA GLN A 597 13.90 -8.19 11.08
C GLN A 597 14.47 -9.52 10.57
N ILE A 598 14.74 -10.47 11.47
CA ILE A 598 15.27 -11.80 11.15
C ILE A 598 14.37 -12.93 11.65
N ALA A 599 14.41 -14.08 11.00
CA ALA A 599 13.88 -15.33 11.50
C ALA A 599 14.97 -16.39 11.54
N CYS A 600 14.91 -17.25 12.54
CA CYS A 600 15.82 -18.39 12.70
C CYS A 600 15.10 -19.68 12.37
N ASN A 601 15.73 -20.56 11.57
CA ASN A 601 15.25 -21.89 11.18
C ASN A 601 13.79 -21.91 10.69
N MET A 602 13.45 -20.94 9.84
CA MET A 602 12.15 -20.78 9.18
C MET A 602 12.10 -21.50 7.85
#